data_AF-A0A060DIB8-F1
#
_entry.id   AF-A0A060DIB8-F1
#
_cell.length_a   1.000
_cell.length_b   1.000
_cell.length_c   1.000
_cell.angle_alpha   90.00
_cell.angle_beta   90.00
_cell.angle_gamma   90.00
#
_symmetry.space_group_name_H-M   'P 1'
#
loop_
_entity.id
_entity.type
_entity.pdbx_description
1 polymer ?
#
loop_
_entity_poly.entity_id
_entity_poly.type
_entity_poly.pdbx_seq_one_letter_code
_entity_poly.pdbx_strand_id
1 'polypeptide(L)'
;MTRKRHPDDLKAIGNRLRAARLALGLTQKDLYEPLGVKAATWNHWESGKRLPDPLVMARLKELHGITTDWIFTGDGAALPFSLARTEVVPVPRTVLRLG
;
A
#
# COMPACT_ATOMS: atom_id res chain seq x y z
N MET A 1 -22.45 7.19 9.13
CA MET A 1 -22.63 5.72 9.18
C MET A 1 -21.27 5.08 8.98
N THR A 2 -20.57 4.73 10.05
CA THR A 2 -19.22 4.14 9.98
C THR A 2 -19.39 2.69 9.54
N ARG A 3 -19.04 2.36 8.30
CA ARG A 3 -19.02 0.96 7.86
C ARG A 3 -18.03 0.23 8.78
N LYS A 4 -18.54 -0.57 9.72
CA LYS A 4 -17.69 -1.46 10.51
C LYS A 4 -16.98 -2.37 9.52
N ARG A 5 -15.64 -2.38 9.58
CA ARG A 5 -14.81 -3.19 8.68
C ARG A 5 -15.12 -4.66 8.93
N HIS A 6 -15.46 -5.42 7.88
CA HIS A 6 -15.74 -6.84 8.03
C HIS A 6 -14.41 -7.59 8.19
N PRO A 7 -14.31 -8.63 9.03
CA PRO A 7 -13.11 -9.46 9.13
C PRO A 7 -12.64 -9.99 7.77
N ASP A 8 -13.58 -10.27 6.87
CA ASP A 8 -13.30 -10.74 5.51
C ASP A 8 -12.55 -9.70 4.67
N ASP A 9 -12.81 -8.40 4.91
CA ASP A 9 -12.12 -7.31 4.21
C ASP A 9 -10.62 -7.31 4.54
N LEU A 10 -10.28 -7.50 5.82
CA LEU A 10 -8.88 -7.56 6.26
C LEU A 10 -8.17 -8.78 5.69
N LYS A 11 -8.88 -9.92 5.62
CA LYS A 11 -8.33 -11.14 5.03
C LYS A 11 -8.07 -10.97 3.55
N ALA A 12 -8.98 -10.36 2.82
CA ALA A 12 -8.81 -10.06 1.40
C ALA A 12 -7.60 -9.14 1.15
N ILE A 13 -7.43 -8.09 1.97
CA ILE A 13 -6.27 -7.19 1.90
C ILE A 13 -4.96 -7.94 2.15
N GLY A 14 -4.90 -8.75 3.21
CA GLY A 14 -3.73 -9.55 3.55
C GLY A 14 -3.37 -10.55 2.45
N ASN A 15 -4.38 -11.20 1.85
CA ASN A 15 -4.19 -12.12 0.73
C ASN A 15 -3.63 -11.42 -0.50
N ARG A 16 -4.08 -10.20 -0.82
CA ARG A 16 -3.54 -9.41 -1.95
C ARG A 16 -2.09 -8.99 -1.74
N LEU A 17 -1.72 -8.57 -0.52
CA LEU A 17 -0.32 -8.31 -0.19
C LEU A 17 0.56 -9.54 -0.38
N ARG A 18 0.12 -10.68 0.17
CA ARG A 18 0.83 -11.96 0.03
C ARG A 18 0.95 -12.37 -1.44
N ALA A 19 -0.12 -12.25 -2.22
CA ALA A 19 -0.12 -12.59 -3.63
C ALA A 19 0.86 -11.72 -4.44
N ALA A 20 0.85 -10.40 -4.21
CA ALA A 20 1.78 -9.48 -4.87
C ALA A 20 3.23 -9.79 -4.52
N ARG A 21 3.52 -10.03 -3.23
CA ARG A 21 4.86 -10.42 -2.78
C ARG A 21 5.35 -11.72 -3.45
N LEU A 22 4.50 -12.75 -3.49
CA LEU A 22 4.83 -14.03 -4.10
C LEU A 22 5.03 -13.91 -5.61
N ALA A 23 4.22 -13.11 -6.30
CA ALA A 23 4.37 -12.85 -7.73
C ALA A 23 5.71 -12.15 -8.08
N LEU A 24 6.26 -11.37 -7.14
CA LEU A 24 7.58 -10.75 -7.26
C LEU A 24 8.73 -11.69 -6.83
N GLY A 25 8.44 -12.90 -6.35
CA GLY A 25 9.46 -13.84 -5.86
C GLY A 25 10.12 -13.43 -4.54
N LEU A 26 9.47 -12.54 -3.77
CA LEU A 26 10.05 -11.94 -2.56
C LEU A 26 9.65 -12.70 -1.27
N THR A 27 10.56 -12.73 -0.30
CA THR A 27 10.24 -13.13 1.08
C THR A 27 9.58 -11.98 1.84
N GLN A 28 8.95 -12.26 2.99
CA GLN A 28 8.39 -11.18 3.82
C GLN A 28 9.46 -10.19 4.27
N LYS A 29 10.70 -10.67 4.51
CA LYS A 29 11.84 -9.86 4.91
C LYS A 29 12.23 -8.85 3.84
N ASP A 30 12.24 -9.29 2.58
CA ASP A 30 12.57 -8.42 1.45
C ASP A 30 11.59 -7.25 1.30
N LEU A 31 10.38 -7.33 1.89
CA LEU A 31 9.45 -6.20 1.96
C LEU A 31 9.56 -5.42 3.26
N TYR A 32 9.50 -6.07 4.42
CA TYR A 32 9.40 -5.32 5.69
C TYR A 32 10.68 -4.54 6.02
N GLU A 33 11.85 -5.06 5.65
CA GLU A 33 13.14 -4.47 6.00
C GLU A 33 13.37 -3.12 5.31
N PRO A 34 13.28 -3.01 3.96
CA PRO A 34 13.42 -1.72 3.29
C PRO A 34 12.28 -0.73 3.59
N LEU A 35 11.12 -1.23 4.01
CA LEU A 35 9.98 -0.40 4.42
C LEU A 35 10.07 0.07 5.87
N GLY A 36 11.08 -0.34 6.64
CA GLY A 36 11.24 0.03 8.05
C GLY A 36 10.15 -0.56 8.96
N VAL A 37 9.56 -1.68 8.56
CA VAL A 37 8.46 -2.35 9.27
C VAL A 37 9.00 -3.56 10.03
N LYS A 38 8.51 -3.75 11.26
CA LYS A 38 8.82 -4.96 12.04
C LYS A 38 8.21 -6.20 11.38
N ALA A 39 8.93 -7.31 11.36
CA ALA A 39 8.46 -8.59 10.79
C ALA A 39 7.07 -9.02 11.31
N ALA A 40 6.82 -8.89 12.63
CA ALA A 40 5.54 -9.21 13.24
C ALA A 40 4.39 -8.34 12.71
N THR A 41 4.65 -7.06 12.48
CA THR A 41 3.67 -6.12 11.91
C THR A 41 3.31 -6.54 10.48
N TRP A 42 4.30 -6.85 9.65
CA TRP A 42 4.08 -7.34 8.29
C TRP A 42 3.29 -8.65 8.28
N ASN A 43 3.64 -9.59 9.16
CA ASN A 43 2.92 -10.85 9.30
C ASN A 43 1.45 -10.65 9.71
N HIS A 44 1.15 -9.67 10.58
CA HIS A 44 -0.23 -9.32 10.92
C HIS A 44 -1.02 -8.77 9.73
N TRP A 45 -0.37 -8.09 8.80
CA TRP A 45 -1.00 -7.62 7.57
C TRP A 45 -1.33 -8.78 6.63
N GLU A 46 -0.36 -9.61 6.27
CA GLU A 46 -0.60 -10.76 5.36
C GLU A 46 -1.57 -11.80 5.94
N SER A 47 -1.62 -11.94 7.27
CA SER A 47 -2.56 -12.86 7.92
C SER A 47 -3.99 -12.29 8.03
N GLY A 48 -4.20 -11.00 7.73
CA GLY A 48 -5.48 -10.32 7.86
C GLY A 48 -5.85 -9.95 9.30
N LYS A 49 -4.89 -9.97 10.23
CA LYS A 49 -5.12 -9.62 11.65
C LYS A 49 -5.18 -8.11 11.87
N ARG A 50 -4.52 -7.32 11.03
CA ARG A 50 -4.48 -5.85 11.11
C ARG A 50 -4.48 -5.24 9.72
N LEU A 51 -5.00 -4.01 9.61
CA LEU A 51 -4.89 -3.22 8.39
C LEU A 51 -3.43 -2.79 8.19
N PRO A 52 -2.91 -2.85 6.94
CA PRO A 52 -1.66 -2.19 6.56
C PRO A 52 -1.70 -0.68 6.80
N ASP A 53 -0.55 -0.11 7.16
CA ASP A 53 -0.39 1.34 7.25
C ASP A 53 -0.42 1.96 5.83
N PRO A 54 -1.33 2.91 5.54
CA PRO A 54 -1.44 3.51 4.21
C PRO A 54 -0.17 4.21 3.72
N LEU A 55 0.62 4.82 4.62
CA LEU A 55 1.87 5.49 4.24
C LEU A 55 2.94 4.47 3.86
N VAL A 56 2.97 3.32 4.55
CA VAL A 56 3.85 2.22 4.14
C VAL A 56 3.42 1.64 2.79
N MET A 57 2.11 1.50 2.53
CA MET A 57 1.63 1.03 1.23
C MET A 57 1.95 2.03 0.10
N ALA A 58 1.99 3.33 0.37
CA ALA A 58 2.47 4.33 -0.58
C ALA A 58 3.96 4.10 -0.92
N ARG A 59 4.80 3.78 0.06
CA ARG A 59 6.21 3.40 -0.19
C ARG A 59 6.34 2.09 -0.95
N LEU A 60 5.49 1.10 -0.65
CA LEU A 60 5.44 -0.16 -1.41
C LEU A 60 5.10 0.10 -2.89
N LYS A 61 4.17 1.03 -3.17
CA LYS A 61 3.86 1.49 -4.53
C LYS A 61 5.08 2.12 -5.21
N GLU A 62 5.81 2.99 -4.51
CA GLU A 62 7.02 3.63 -5.06
C GLU A 62 8.11 2.60 -5.42
N LEU A 63 8.32 1.59 -4.57
CA LEU A 63 9.39 0.60 -4.75
C LEU A 63 9.04 -0.51 -5.74
N HIS A 64 7.78 -0.95 -5.77
CA HIS A 64 7.37 -2.16 -6.50
C HIS A 64 6.19 -1.95 -7.47
N GLY A 65 5.65 -0.73 -7.57
CA GLY A 65 4.52 -0.41 -8.46
C GLY A 65 3.16 -0.95 -8.00
N ILE A 66 3.07 -1.60 -6.83
CA ILE A 66 1.82 -2.16 -6.32
C ILE A 66 0.93 -1.04 -5.81
N THR A 67 -0.20 -0.79 -6.48
CA THR A 67 -1.11 0.31 -6.12
C THR A 67 -1.85 0.06 -4.82
N THR A 68 -2.12 1.14 -4.08
CA THR A 68 -2.95 1.11 -2.87
C THR A 68 -4.39 0.69 -3.17
N ASP A 69 -4.93 1.07 -4.32
CA ASP A 69 -6.27 0.67 -4.76
C ASP A 69 -6.34 -0.86 -4.89
N TRP A 70 -5.38 -1.47 -5.59
CA TRP A 70 -5.31 -2.92 -5.68
C TRP A 70 -5.22 -3.57 -4.29
N ILE A 71 -4.37 -3.06 -3.40
CA ILE A 71 -4.20 -3.61 -2.05
C ILE A 71 -5.51 -3.52 -1.24
N PHE A 72 -6.16 -2.36 -1.21
CA PHE A 72 -7.29 -2.10 -0.32
C PHE A 72 -8.64 -2.52 -0.88
N THR A 73 -8.88 -2.34 -2.18
CA THR A 73 -10.18 -2.60 -2.81
C THR A 73 -10.13 -3.77 -3.80
N GLY A 74 -8.95 -4.18 -4.25
CA GLY A 74 -8.82 -5.13 -5.36
C GLY A 74 -9.11 -4.51 -6.72
N ASP A 75 -9.16 -3.19 -6.79
CA ASP A 75 -9.31 -2.47 -8.05
C ASP A 75 -7.94 -2.30 -8.73
N GLY A 76 -7.80 -2.87 -9.92
CA GLY A 76 -6.60 -2.73 -10.75
C GLY A 76 -6.63 -1.48 -11.63
N ALA A 77 -7.73 -0.73 -11.67
CA ALA A 77 -7.86 0.46 -12.49
C ALA A 77 -7.03 1.62 -11.92
N ALA A 78 -6.47 2.43 -12.82
CA ALA A 78 -5.89 3.71 -12.46
C ALA A 78 -6.99 4.78 -12.29
N LEU A 79 -6.60 5.97 -11.80
CA LEU A 79 -7.47 7.14 -11.77
C LEU A 79 -8.16 7.30 -13.14
N PRO A 80 -9.50 7.43 -13.21
CA PRO A 80 -10.20 7.68 -14.46
C PRO A 80 -9.56 8.85 -15.23
N PHE A 81 -9.33 8.67 -16.53
CA PHE A 81 -8.67 9.67 -17.37
C PHE A 81 -9.35 11.05 -17.32
N SER A 82 -10.67 11.07 -17.21
CA SER A 82 -11.46 12.29 -17.05
C SER A 82 -11.08 13.10 -15.80
N LEU A 83 -10.67 12.43 -14.72
CA LEU A 83 -10.20 13.06 -13.49
C LEU A 83 -8.72 13.42 -13.57
N ALA A 84 -7.89 12.61 -14.23
CA ALA A 84 -6.46 12.88 -14.39
C ALA A 84 -6.15 14.17 -15.16
N ARG A 85 -7.09 14.62 -16.00
CA ARG A 85 -6.96 15.87 -16.77
C ARG A 85 -7.30 17.13 -15.97
N THR A 86 -7.94 16.99 -14.81
CA THR A 86 -8.31 18.10 -13.95
C THR A 86 -7.17 18.37 -12.96
N GLU A 87 -6.13 19.03 -13.47
CA GLU A 87 -4.99 19.65 -12.77
C GLU A 87 -4.13 18.79 -11.83
N VAL A 88 -2.93 18.47 -12.31
CA VAL A 88 -1.78 18.08 -11.48
C VAL A 88 -1.35 19.30 -10.67
N VAL A 89 -1.74 19.39 -9.40
CA VAL A 89 -1.17 20.39 -8.49
C VAL A 89 0.30 20.03 -8.26
N PRO A 90 1.27 20.87 -8.66
CA PRO A 90 2.67 20.60 -8.37
C PRO A 90 2.88 20.65 -6.86
N VAL A 91 3.35 19.55 -6.27
CA VAL A 91 3.75 19.50 -4.86
C VAL A 91 4.93 20.45 -4.69
N PRO A 92 4.84 21.53 -3.90
CA PRO A 92 5.98 22.40 -3.69
C PRO A 92 7.10 21.58 -3.03
N ARG A 93 8.23 21.43 -3.72
CA ARG A 93 9.46 20.93 -3.09
C ARG A 93 9.96 22.04 -2.17
N THR A 94 9.62 21.97 -0.89
CA THR A 94 10.27 22.82 0.12
C THR A 94 11.74 22.44 0.16
N VAL A 95 12.57 23.26 -0.49
CA VAL A 95 14.02 23.23 -0.34
C VAL A 95 14.34 23.75 1.06
N LEU A 96 14.70 22.84 1.98
CA LEU A 96 15.34 23.23 3.23
C LEU A 96 16.73 23.77 2.91
N ARG A 97 16.84 25.10 2.83
CA ARG A 97 18.12 25.80 2.88
C ARG A 97 18.49 25.94 4.36
N LEU A 98 19.32 25.03 4.86
CA LEU A 98 20.00 25.23 6.13
C LEU A 98 21.31 25.96 5.83
N GLY A 99 21.43 27.16 6.39
CA GLY A 99 22.70 27.86 6.55
C GLY A 99 23.46 27.37 7.77
#